data_AF-A0A0F0HMK0-F1
#
_entry.id   AF-A0A0F0HMK0-F1
#
_cell.length_a   1.000
_cell.length_b   1.000
_cell.length_c   1.000
_cell.angle_alpha   90.00
_cell.angle_beta   90.00
_cell.angle_gamma   90.00
#
_symmetry.space_group_name_H-M   'P 1'
#
loop_
_entity.id
_entity.type
_entity.pdbx_description
1 polymer ?
#
loop_
_entity_poly.entity_id
_entity_poly.type
_entity_poly.pdbx_seq_one_letter_code
_entity_poly.pdbx_strand_id
1 'polypeptide(L)'
;MWTAFGPTNVAIHRISTAMELGDVQIAADQGPRVDSSTLPLERRVRHTLEVARAYSAQNRMDEALALLLDAEELGPEQVRYHFIPRQLVTMWVRQQRGKPSHLLAGVAQRLRIIG
;
A
#
# COMPACT_ATOMS: atom_id res chain seq x y z
N MET A 1 -15.75 -17.90 -11.39
CA MET A 1 -15.04 -18.82 -10.48
C MET A 1 -13.66 -18.22 -10.20
N TRP A 2 -13.37 -17.88 -8.94
CA TRP A 2 -12.05 -17.41 -8.51
C TRP A 2 -11.16 -18.62 -8.26
N THR A 3 -10.00 -18.67 -8.89
CA THR A 3 -8.94 -19.62 -8.54
C THR A 3 -7.75 -18.82 -8.02
N ALA A 4 -6.92 -19.43 -7.17
CA ALA A 4 -5.67 -18.83 -6.73
C ALA A 4 -4.69 -18.54 -7.89
N PHE A 5 -4.99 -18.97 -9.11
CA PHE A 5 -4.16 -18.80 -10.31
C PHE A 5 -4.89 -18.04 -11.44
N GLY A 6 -5.97 -17.33 -11.13
CA GLY A 6 -6.66 -16.49 -12.11
C GLY A 6 -5.78 -15.31 -12.60
N PRO A 7 -6.03 -14.76 -13.81
CA PRO A 7 -5.22 -13.69 -14.39
C PRO A 7 -5.01 -12.48 -13.47
N THR A 8 -6.04 -12.07 -12.73
CA THR A 8 -5.94 -10.97 -11.76
C THR A 8 -5.01 -11.30 -10.59
N ASN A 9 -5.01 -12.55 -10.10
CA ASN A 9 -4.10 -12.94 -9.02
C ASN A 9 -2.64 -12.94 -9.50
N VAL A 10 -2.41 -13.43 -10.72
CA VAL A 10 -1.07 -13.37 -11.34
C VAL A 10 -0.63 -11.91 -11.52
N ALA A 11 -1.53 -11.03 -11.94
CA ALA A 11 -1.21 -9.61 -12.12
C ALA A 11 -0.77 -8.95 -10.79
N ILE A 12 -1.49 -9.16 -9.68
CA ILE A 12 -1.06 -8.58 -8.39
C ILE A 12 0.28 -9.14 -7.91
N HIS A 13 0.57 -10.43 -8.15
CA HIS A 13 1.87 -11.03 -7.80
C HIS A 13 3.01 -10.44 -8.63
N ARG A 14 2.78 -10.14 -9.91
CA ARG A 14 3.78 -9.47 -10.76
C ARG A 14 4.18 -8.11 -10.21
N ILE A 15 3.26 -7.37 -9.59
CA ILE A 15 3.56 -6.07 -8.95
C ILE A 15 4.49 -6.25 -7.76
N SER A 16 4.20 -7.20 -6.87
CA SER A 16 5.08 -7.51 -5.74
C SER A 16 6.46 -7.98 -6.22
N THR A 17 6.53 -8.86 -7.22
CA THR A 17 7.80 -9.32 -7.80
C THR A 17 8.60 -8.18 -8.45
N ALA A 18 7.94 -7.28 -9.19
CA ALA A 18 8.60 -6.11 -9.76
C ALA A 18 9.22 -5.23 -8.65
N MET A 19 8.51 -5.01 -7.54
CA MET A 19 9.05 -4.29 -6.39
C MET A 19 10.25 -4.99 -5.75
N GLU A 20 10.23 -6.31 -5.64
CA GLU A 20 11.34 -7.11 -5.08
C GLU A 20 12.58 -7.11 -5.99
N LEU A 21 12.39 -7.03 -7.31
CA LEU A 21 13.46 -6.94 -8.30
C LEU A 21 14.00 -5.52 -8.51
N GLY A 22 13.40 -4.52 -7.86
CA GLY A 22 13.80 -3.11 -8.02
C GLY A 22 13.18 -2.40 -9.22
N ASP A 23 12.29 -3.06 -9.96
CA ASP A 23 11.54 -2.52 -11.10
C ASP A 23 10.36 -1.64 -10.64
N VAL A 24 10.65 -0.65 -9.79
CA VAL A 24 9.66 0.20 -9.12
C VAL A 24 8.76 0.92 -10.14
N GLN A 25 9.31 1.34 -11.29
CA GLN A 25 8.54 2.00 -12.34
C GLN A 25 7.43 1.09 -12.90
N ILE A 26 7.72 -0.19 -13.11
CA ILE A 26 6.73 -1.15 -13.60
C ILE A 26 5.61 -1.31 -12.57
N ALA A 27 5.97 -1.44 -11.29
CA ALA A 27 4.98 -1.57 -10.22
C ALA A 27 4.07 -0.33 -10.10
N ALA A 28 4.64 0.87 -10.20
CA ALA A 28 3.89 2.13 -10.12
C ALA A 28 2.99 2.37 -11.35
N ASP A 29 3.42 1.95 -12.54
CA ASP A 29 2.66 2.17 -13.77
C ASP A 29 1.56 1.11 -13.99
N GLN A 30 1.86 -0.15 -13.68
CA GLN A 30 0.95 -1.27 -13.94
C GLN A 30 0.04 -1.58 -12.75
N GLY A 31 0.50 -1.36 -11.51
CA GLY A 31 -0.25 -1.66 -10.30
C GLY A 31 -1.64 -1.03 -10.28
N PRO A 32 -1.78 0.29 -10.47
CA PRO A 32 -3.08 0.97 -10.48
C PRO A 32 -4.05 0.50 -11.57
N ARG A 33 -3.57 -0.22 -12.60
CA ARG A 33 -4.37 -0.69 -13.73
C ARG A 33 -4.99 -2.07 -13.48
N VAL A 34 -4.61 -2.75 -12.40
CA VAL A 34 -5.15 -4.07 -12.07
C VAL A 34 -6.51 -3.91 -11.40
N ASP A 35 -7.58 -4.37 -12.08
CA ASP A 35 -8.90 -4.46 -11.45
C ASP A 35 -8.92 -5.61 -10.42
N SER A 36 -8.84 -5.23 -9.14
CA SER A 36 -8.89 -6.17 -8.02
C SER A 36 -10.30 -6.33 -7.43
N SER A 37 -11.33 -5.67 -7.98
CA SER A 37 -12.68 -5.61 -7.39
C SER A 37 -13.31 -6.98 -7.11
N THR A 38 -13.02 -7.97 -7.96
CA THR A 38 -13.55 -9.34 -7.85
C THR A 38 -12.73 -10.24 -6.91
N LEU A 39 -11.62 -9.76 -6.36
CA LEU A 39 -10.78 -10.52 -5.43
C LEU A 39 -11.32 -10.46 -4.00
N PRO A 40 -10.99 -11.46 -3.15
CA PRO A 40 -11.24 -11.38 -1.72
C PRO A 40 -10.64 -10.12 -1.10
N LEU A 41 -11.31 -9.59 -0.09
CA LEU A 41 -10.95 -8.35 0.61
C LEU A 41 -9.46 -8.26 0.95
N GLU A 42 -8.89 -9.32 1.54
CA GLU A 42 -7.48 -9.40 1.90
C GLU A 42 -6.55 -9.08 0.71
N ARG A 43 -6.86 -9.63 -0.47
CA ARG A 43 -6.06 -9.43 -1.68
C ARG A 43 -6.19 -8.03 -2.24
N ARG A 44 -7.39 -7.45 -2.16
CA ARG A 44 -7.60 -6.06 -2.57
C ARG A 44 -6.78 -5.12 -1.70
N VAL A 45 -6.88 -5.26 -0.37
CA VAL A 45 -6.10 -4.45 0.59
C VAL A 45 -4.60 -4.62 0.35
N ARG A 46 -4.12 -5.87 0.26
CA ARG A 46 -2.70 -6.13 -0.02
C ARG A 46 -2.23 -5.46 -1.31
N HIS A 47 -3.02 -5.58 -2.39
CA HIS A 47 -2.67 -4.97 -3.67
C HIS A 47 -2.60 -3.45 -3.56
N THR A 48 -3.60 -2.79 -2.96
CA THR A 48 -3.58 -1.33 -2.72
C THR A 48 -2.33 -0.90 -1.94
N LEU A 49 -1.93 -1.67 -0.92
CA LEU A 49 -0.72 -1.39 -0.14
C LEU A 49 0.57 -1.56 -0.95
N GLU A 50 0.65 -2.52 -1.87
CA GLU A 50 1.81 -2.67 -2.76
C GLU A 50 1.91 -1.52 -3.77
N VAL A 51 0.77 -1.02 -4.27
CA VAL A 51 0.76 0.18 -5.12
C VAL A 51 1.20 1.42 -4.32
N ALA A 52 0.71 1.57 -3.08
CA ALA A 52 1.16 2.63 -2.18
C ALA A 52 2.68 2.56 -1.93
N ARG A 53 3.22 1.34 -1.75
CA ARG A 53 4.66 1.11 -1.61
C ARG A 53 5.43 1.53 -2.87
N ALA A 54 4.92 1.23 -4.06
CA ALA A 54 5.54 1.63 -5.32
C ALA A 54 5.56 3.17 -5.48
N TYR A 55 4.45 3.85 -5.22
CA TYR A 55 4.40 5.32 -5.22
C TYR A 55 5.35 5.94 -4.20
N SER A 56 5.41 5.37 -2.99
CA SER A 56 6.34 5.85 -1.97
C SER A 56 7.80 5.71 -2.41
N ALA A 57 8.17 4.63 -3.11
CA ALA A 57 9.51 4.43 -3.63
C ALA A 57 9.88 5.42 -4.74
N GLN A 58 8.89 6.04 -5.38
CA GLN A 58 9.05 7.13 -6.35
C GLN A 58 8.99 8.53 -5.74
N ASN A 59 9.06 8.66 -4.40
CA ASN A 59 8.88 9.91 -3.68
C ASN A 59 7.48 10.55 -3.86
N ARG A 60 6.48 9.78 -4.30
CA ARG A 60 5.08 10.21 -4.45
C ARG A 60 4.31 9.95 -3.14
N MET A 61 4.74 10.60 -2.06
CA MET A 61 4.24 10.33 -0.71
C MET A 61 2.74 10.62 -0.57
N ASP A 62 2.23 11.70 -1.15
CA ASP A 62 0.83 12.09 -0.99
C ASP A 62 -0.12 11.06 -1.64
N GLU A 63 0.24 10.56 -2.82
CA GLU A 63 -0.51 9.51 -3.51
C GLU A 63 -0.41 8.17 -2.78
N ALA A 64 0.76 7.86 -2.23
CA ALA A 64 0.95 6.67 -1.41
C ALA A 64 0.13 6.71 -0.11
N LEU A 65 0.06 7.88 0.53
CA LEU A 65 -0.73 8.08 1.75
C LEU A 65 -2.23 7.99 1.45
N ALA A 66 -2.69 8.56 0.32
CA ALA A 66 -4.08 8.41 -0.11
C ALA A 66 -4.46 6.94 -0.30
N LEU A 67 -3.64 6.16 -1.02
CA LEU A 67 -3.89 4.72 -1.21
C LEU A 67 -3.85 3.93 0.11
N LEU A 68 -2.98 4.31 1.06
CA LEU A 68 -2.95 3.67 2.37
C LEU A 68 -4.26 3.96 3.14
N LEU A 69 -4.77 5.19 3.08
CA LEU A 69 -6.05 5.56 3.70
C LEU A 69 -7.21 4.79 3.04
N ASP A 70 -7.24 4.67 1.72
CA ASP A 70 -8.23 3.87 1.00
C ASP A 70 -8.16 2.39 1.44
N ALA A 71 -6.96 1.84 1.60
CA ALA A 71 -6.76 0.48 2.08
C ALA A 71 -7.22 0.31 3.54
N GLU A 72 -7.03 1.32 4.39
CA GLU A 72 -7.45 1.31 5.79
C GLU A 72 -8.98 1.39 5.92
N GLU A 73 -9.64 2.22 5.10
CA GLU A 73 -11.10 2.27 5.02
C GLU A 73 -11.67 0.93 4.56
N LEU A 74 -11.02 0.29 3.58
CA LEU A 74 -11.44 -0.98 3.03
C LEU A 74 -11.29 -2.16 4.01
N GLY A 75 -10.18 -2.20 4.74
CA GLY A 75 -9.82 -3.32 5.61
C GLY A 75 -8.90 -2.89 6.76
N PRO A 76 -9.45 -2.30 7.83
CA PRO A 76 -8.65 -1.71 8.91
C PRO A 76 -7.82 -2.77 9.66
N GLU A 77 -8.38 -3.96 9.90
CA GLU A 77 -7.64 -5.05 10.55
C GLU A 77 -6.49 -5.56 9.69
N GLN A 78 -6.68 -5.63 8.38
CA GLN A 78 -5.70 -6.07 7.40
C GLN A 78 -4.55 -5.06 7.35
N VAL A 79 -4.85 -3.76 7.31
CA VAL A 79 -3.83 -2.70 7.39
C VAL A 79 -3.07 -2.74 8.72
N ARG A 80 -3.79 -2.94 9.83
CA ARG A 80 -3.20 -2.98 11.18
C ARG A 80 -2.20 -4.11 11.38
N TYR A 81 -2.47 -5.30 10.81
CA TYR A 81 -1.61 -6.49 10.97
C TYR A 81 -0.67 -6.75 9.79
N HIS A 82 -0.74 -5.95 8.71
CA HIS A 82 0.21 -6.04 7.61
C HIS A 82 1.48 -5.22 7.89
N PHE A 83 2.63 -5.66 7.36
CA PHE A 83 3.92 -4.99 7.62
C PHE A 83 4.12 -3.71 6.79
N ILE A 84 3.60 -3.66 5.54
CA ILE A 84 3.79 -2.52 4.61
C ILE A 84 3.34 -1.18 5.22
N PRO A 85 2.11 -1.04 5.77
CA PRO A 85 1.63 0.25 6.29
C PRO A 85 2.54 0.77 7.41
N ARG A 86 2.93 -0.11 8.35
CA ARG A 86 3.83 0.25 9.44
C ARG A 86 5.19 0.73 8.92
N GLN A 87 5.75 0.05 7.92
CA GLN A 87 7.02 0.43 7.31
C GLN A 87 6.93 1.80 6.63
N LEU A 88 5.91 2.01 5.79
CA LEU A 88 5.71 3.26 5.06
C LEU A 88 5.48 4.44 6.01
N VAL A 89 4.56 4.31 6.96
CA VAL A 89 4.23 5.40 7.88
C VAL A 89 5.41 5.72 8.81
N THR A 90 6.16 4.72 9.28
CA THR A 90 7.39 4.97 10.05
C THR A 90 8.41 5.76 9.24
N MET A 91 8.58 5.41 7.97
CA MET A 91 9.50 6.11 7.07
C MET A 91 9.06 7.54 6.83
N TRP A 92 7.79 7.79 6.49
CA TRP A 92 7.27 9.13 6.23
C TRP A 92 7.35 10.04 7.44
N VAL A 93 7.00 9.54 8.64
CA VAL A 93 7.14 10.29 9.90
C VAL A 93 8.59 10.70 10.14
N ARG A 94 9.57 9.83 9.85
CA ARG A 94 11.00 10.11 10.02
C ARG A 94 11.56 11.09 8.98
N GLN A 95 11.02 11.08 7.76
CA GLN A 95 11.48 11.95 6.67
C GLN A 95 10.96 13.40 6.81
N GLN A 96 9.86 13.60 7.53
CA GLN A 96 9.28 14.94 7.70
C GLN A 96 10.14 15.79 8.64
N ARG A 97 10.54 16.98 8.18
CA ARG A 97 11.34 17.95 8.97
C ARG A 97 10.50 18.80 9.95
N GLY A 98 9.26 18.41 10.24
CA GLY A 98 8.33 19.19 11.06
C GLY A 98 7.13 18.34 11.52
N LYS A 99 6.08 19.01 12.01
CA LYS A 99 4.86 18.32 12.46
C LYS A 99 4.24 17.53 11.28
N PRO A 100 3.98 16.23 11.43
CA PRO A 100 3.30 15.44 10.41
C PRO A 100 1.94 16.04 10.03
N SER A 101 1.51 15.83 8.78
CA SER A 101 0.15 16.19 8.37
C SER A 101 -0.89 15.50 9.27
N HIS A 102 -2.08 16.09 9.42
CA HIS A 102 -3.13 15.51 10.28
C HIS A 102 -3.51 14.09 9.85
N LEU A 103 -3.52 13.83 8.54
CA LEU A 103 -3.78 12.51 7.98
C LEU A 103 -2.69 11.50 8.35
N LEU A 104 -1.41 11.88 8.17
CA LEU A 104 -0.28 11.02 8.52
C LEU A 104 -0.21 10.76 10.03
N ALA A 105 -0.42 11.79 10.85
CA ALA A 105 -0.48 11.65 12.29
C ALA A 105 -1.62 10.71 12.73
N GLY A 106 -2.80 10.84 12.12
CA GLY A 106 -3.95 10.00 12.41
C GLY A 106 -3.68 8.51 12.14
N VAL A 107 -3.12 8.20 10.98
CA VAL A 107 -2.72 6.81 10.65
C VAL A 107 -1.61 6.33 11.58
N ALA A 108 -0.60 7.16 11.85
CA ALA A 108 0.51 6.80 12.73
C ALA A 108 0.03 6.47 14.16
N GLN A 109 -0.97 7.19 14.67
CA GLN A 109 -1.59 6.90 15.97
C GLN A 109 -2.36 5.58 15.94
N ARG A 110 -3.19 5.33 14.90
CA ARG A 110 -3.94 4.07 14.76
C ARG A 110 -3.03 2.85 14.63
N LEU A 111 -1.89 3.01 13.95
CA LEU A 111 -0.83 2.00 13.86
C LEU A 111 0.09 1.93 15.09
N ARG A 112 -0.12 2.78 16.11
CA ARG A 112 0.69 2.85 17.33
C ARG A 112 2.18 3.06 17.04
N ILE A 113 2.47 3.97 16.12
CA ILE A 113 3.84 4.39 15.75
C ILE A 113 4.24 5.62 16.58
N ILE A 114 3.28 6.50 16.85
CA ILE A 114 3.43 7.67 17.71
C ILE A 114 2.37 7.63 18.83
N GLY A 115 2.72 8.21 19.97
CA GLY A 115 1.87 8.33 21.16
C GLY A 115 1.34 9.73 21.35
#